data_AF-A0A2H0TJ56-F1
#
_entry.id   AF-A0A2H0TJ56-F1
#
_cell.length_a   1.000
_cell.length_b   1.000
_cell.length_c   1.000
_cell.angle_alpha   90.00
_cell.angle_beta   90.00
_cell.angle_gamma   90.00
#
_symmetry.space_group_name_H-M   'P 1'
#
loop_
_entity.id
_entity.type
_entity.pdbx_description
1 polymer ?
#
loop_
_entity_poly.entity_id
_entity_poly.type
_entity_poly.pdbx_seq_one_letter_code
_entity_poly.pdbx_strand_id
1 'polypeptide(L)'
;MITNLRKSKKKPWPARPPKFRRNLGGQVFFLIFLVFLAIGVIGFLVFTNWKINQRRAELQQRIEVLKREIQILEEKTASLRAGISQTESKDYQTERLYEQGYVEKGATQVVILPQEEKVVEEEEEKSPWGPQDLLEWIRSKLK
;
A
#
# COMPACT_ATOMS: atom_id res chain seq x y z
N MET A 1 -26.22 -80.92 -92.05
CA MET A 1 -26.88 -79.74 -91.47
C MET A 1 -26.53 -79.68 -89.99
N ILE A 2 -25.66 -78.76 -89.57
CA ILE A 2 -25.31 -78.53 -88.16
C ILE A 2 -25.78 -77.11 -87.83
N THR A 3 -26.84 -76.97 -87.05
CA THR A 3 -27.36 -75.66 -86.63
C THR A 3 -26.79 -75.28 -85.27
N ASN A 4 -26.14 -74.12 -85.26
CA ASN A 4 -25.66 -73.39 -84.09
C ASN A 4 -26.77 -73.08 -83.08
N LEU A 5 -26.47 -73.21 -81.78
CA LEU A 5 -27.23 -72.56 -80.70
C LEU A 5 -26.25 -72.00 -79.66
N ARG A 6 -25.74 -70.80 -79.98
CA ARG A 6 -24.88 -70.00 -79.10
C ARG A 6 -25.73 -69.38 -77.99
N LYS A 7 -25.70 -69.96 -76.78
CA LYS A 7 -26.39 -69.42 -75.61
C LYS A 7 -25.78 -68.07 -75.21
N SER A 8 -26.54 -67.01 -75.43
CA SER A 8 -26.26 -65.64 -74.97
C SER A 8 -26.40 -65.55 -73.44
N LYS A 9 -25.30 -65.28 -72.74
CA LYS A 9 -25.29 -65.00 -71.29
C LYS A 9 -25.81 -63.57 -71.05
N LYS A 10 -27.02 -63.43 -70.50
CA LYS A 10 -27.57 -62.15 -70.05
C LYS A 10 -26.78 -61.64 -68.84
N LYS A 11 -26.29 -60.40 -68.90
CA LYS A 11 -25.55 -59.75 -67.79
C LYS A 11 -26.53 -59.35 -66.67
N PRO A 12 -26.23 -59.60 -65.38
CA PRO A 12 -27.06 -59.15 -64.27
C PRO A 12 -26.95 -57.63 -64.08
N TRP A 13 -28.04 -56.99 -63.67
CA TRP A 13 -28.14 -55.56 -63.39
C TRP A 13 -27.14 -55.12 -62.30
N PRO A 14 -26.62 -53.87 -62.35
CA PRO A 14 -25.76 -53.36 -61.28
C PRO A 14 -26.54 -53.24 -59.98
N ALA A 15 -26.01 -53.83 -58.91
CA ALA A 15 -26.58 -53.72 -57.57
C ALA A 15 -26.69 -52.25 -57.15
N ARG A 16 -27.77 -51.89 -56.44
CA ARG A 16 -27.94 -50.54 -55.88
C ARG A 16 -26.79 -50.25 -54.90
N PRO A 17 -26.20 -49.04 -54.93
CA PRO A 17 -25.14 -48.70 -53.99
C PRO A 17 -25.65 -48.76 -52.55
N PRO A 18 -24.81 -49.20 -51.60
CA PRO A 18 -25.20 -49.28 -50.20
C PRO A 18 -25.58 -47.88 -49.68
N LYS A 19 -26.74 -47.79 -49.04
CA LYS A 19 -27.20 -46.55 -48.41
C LYS A 19 -26.33 -46.28 -47.19
N PHE A 20 -25.46 -45.27 -47.27
CA PHE A 20 -24.63 -44.83 -46.16
C PHE A 20 -25.51 -44.31 -45.03
N ARG A 21 -25.72 -45.13 -44.00
CA ARG A 21 -26.45 -44.74 -42.79
C ARG A 21 -25.53 -43.87 -41.93
N ARG A 22 -25.81 -42.56 -41.88
CA ARG A 22 -25.16 -41.66 -40.94
C ARG A 22 -25.69 -41.98 -39.54
N ASN A 23 -24.79 -42.26 -38.61
CA ASN A 23 -25.14 -42.47 -37.21
C ASN A 23 -25.30 -41.09 -36.54
N LEU A 24 -26.47 -40.45 -36.69
CA LEU A 24 -26.72 -39.09 -36.17
C LEU A 24 -26.52 -39.01 -34.64
N GLY A 25 -26.81 -40.08 -33.89
CA GLY A 25 -26.68 -40.09 -32.44
C GLY A 25 -25.24 -39.87 -31.96
N GLY A 26 -24.26 -40.58 -32.54
CA GLY A 26 -22.86 -40.47 -32.13
C GLY A 26 -22.26 -39.08 -32.36
N GLN A 27 -22.71 -38.40 -33.41
CA GLN A 27 -22.27 -37.04 -33.72
C GLN A 27 -22.77 -36.02 -32.67
N VAL A 28 -24.00 -36.18 -32.17
CA VAL A 28 -24.56 -35.31 -31.14
C VAL A 28 -23.87 -35.53 -29.79
N PHE A 29 -23.60 -36.78 -29.40
CA PHE A 29 -22.84 -37.08 -28.19
C PHE A 29 -21.43 -36.49 -28.22
N PHE A 30 -20.74 -36.60 -29.36
CA PHE A 30 -19.40 -36.03 -29.52
C PHE A 30 -19.41 -34.50 -29.40
N LEU A 31 -20.40 -33.82 -29.97
CA LEU A 31 -20.56 -32.36 -29.86
C LEU A 31 -20.81 -31.92 -28.41
N ILE A 32 -21.69 -32.62 -27.68
CA ILE A 32 -21.97 -32.32 -26.27
C ILE A 32 -20.71 -32.49 -25.42
N PHE A 33 -19.96 -33.59 -25.64
CA PHE A 33 -18.69 -33.83 -24.96
C PHE A 33 -17.67 -32.71 -25.25
N LEU A 34 -17.57 -32.28 -26.50
CA LEU A 34 -16.64 -31.20 -26.90
C LEU A 34 -16.98 -29.86 -26.21
N VAL A 35 -18.26 -29.51 -26.13
CA VAL A 35 -18.72 -28.30 -25.44
C VAL A 35 -18.39 -28.38 -23.95
N PHE A 36 -18.65 -29.54 -23.32
CA PHE A 36 -18.33 -29.74 -21.91
C PHE A 36 -16.83 -29.62 -21.64
N LEU A 37 -16.00 -30.20 -22.52
CA LEU A 37 -14.55 -30.08 -22.46
C LEU A 37 -14.10 -28.61 -22.58
N ALA A 38 -14.67 -27.88 -23.53
CA ALA A 38 -14.37 -26.45 -23.72
C ALA A 38 -14.72 -25.63 -22.47
N ILE A 39 -15.90 -25.86 -21.87
CA ILE A 39 -16.30 -25.21 -20.61
C ILE A 39 -15.33 -25.55 -19.48
N GLY A 40 -14.88 -26.81 -19.39
CA GLY A 40 -13.89 -27.25 -18.41
C GLY A 40 -12.57 -26.50 -18.55
N VAL A 41 -12.06 -26.34 -19.78
CA VAL A 41 -10.84 -25.58 -20.06
C VAL A 41 -11.02 -24.10 -19.72
N ILE A 42 -12.14 -23.48 -20.10
CA ILE A 42 -12.44 -22.07 -19.77
C ILE A 42 -12.51 -21.88 -18.25
N GLY A 43 -13.22 -22.77 -17.54
CA GLY A 43 -13.30 -22.73 -16.08
C GLY A 43 -11.94 -22.89 -15.40
N PHE A 44 -11.11 -23.81 -15.91
CA PHE A 44 -9.73 -23.98 -15.44
C PHE A 44 -8.88 -22.71 -15.65
N LEU A 45 -9.00 -22.07 -16.82
CA LEU A 45 -8.34 -20.79 -17.10
C LEU A 45 -8.81 -19.70 -16.14
N VAL A 46 -10.11 -19.55 -15.90
CA VAL A 46 -10.64 -18.54 -14.97
C VAL A 46 -10.12 -18.79 -13.54
N PHE A 47 -10.16 -20.04 -13.08
CA PHE A 47 -9.69 -20.41 -11.74
C PHE A 47 -8.20 -20.12 -11.54
N THR A 48 -7.37 -20.51 -12.52
CA THR A 48 -5.92 -20.24 -12.47
C THR A 48 -5.62 -18.75 -12.52
N ASN A 49 -6.32 -17.99 -13.38
CA ASN A 49 -6.12 -16.56 -13.50
C ASN A 49 -6.52 -15.82 -12.21
N TRP A 50 -7.61 -16.24 -11.57
CA TRP A 50 -8.03 -15.67 -10.28
C TRP A 50 -7.01 -15.95 -9.17
N LYS A 51 -6.52 -17.20 -9.05
CA LYS A 51 -5.50 -17.57 -8.06
C LYS A 51 -4.21 -16.76 -8.25
N ILE A 52 -3.80 -16.53 -9.50
CA ILE A 52 -2.64 -15.69 -9.83
C ILE A 52 -2.90 -14.23 -9.42
N ASN A 53 -4.10 -13.72 -9.68
CA ASN A 53 -4.45 -12.34 -9.34
C ASN A 53 -4.42 -12.08 -7.83
N GLN A 54 -4.90 -13.03 -7.02
CA GLN A 54 -4.80 -12.93 -5.56
C GLN A 54 -3.34 -12.82 -5.08
N ARG A 55 -2.44 -13.64 -5.64
CA ARG A 55 -1.00 -13.57 -5.33
C ARG A 55 -0.37 -12.25 -5.78
N ARG A 56 -0.78 -11.72 -6.92
CA ARG A 56 -0.31 -10.41 -7.41
C ARG A 56 -0.74 -9.28 -6.48
N ALA A 57 -1.98 -9.29 -6.00
CA ALA A 57 -2.46 -8.29 -5.05
C ALA A 57 -1.69 -8.32 -3.72
N GLU A 58 -1.45 -9.52 -3.17
CA GLU A 58 -0.63 -9.70 -1.96
C GLU A 58 0.80 -9.16 -2.14
N LEU A 59 1.44 -9.47 -3.27
CA LEU A 59 2.79 -8.98 -3.58
C LEU A 59 2.82 -7.46 -3.79
N GLN A 60 1.80 -6.88 -4.43
CA GLN A 60 1.69 -5.44 -4.59
C GLN A 60 1.55 -4.71 -3.26
N GLN A 61 0.74 -5.24 -2.34
CA GLN A 61 0.63 -4.69 -0.98
C GLN A 61 1.98 -4.73 -0.25
N ARG A 62 2.71 -5.86 -0.33
CA ARG A 62 4.05 -5.96 0.26
C ARG A 62 5.02 -4.95 -0.35
N ILE A 63 5.00 -4.76 -1.67
CA ILE A 63 5.84 -3.76 -2.35
C ILE A 63 5.52 -2.34 -1.87
N GLU A 64 4.23 -2.02 -1.68
CA GLU A 64 3.82 -0.70 -1.22
C GLU A 64 4.27 -0.44 0.23
N VAL A 65 4.14 -1.43 1.11
CA VAL A 65 4.65 -1.35 2.49
C VAL A 65 6.16 -1.13 2.50
N LEU A 66 6.91 -1.94 1.74
CA LEU A 66 8.37 -1.79 1.65
C LEU A 66 8.79 -0.43 1.10
N LYS A 67 8.08 0.12 0.11
CA LYS A 67 8.36 1.47 -0.40
C LYS A 67 8.15 2.54 0.66
N ARG A 68 7.09 2.45 1.46
CA ARG A 68 6.85 3.37 2.56
C ARG A 68 7.93 3.27 3.63
N GLU A 69 8.35 2.04 3.97
CA GLU A 69 9.45 1.82 4.91
C GLU A 69 10.75 2.47 4.41
N ILE A 70 11.08 2.31 3.12
CA ILE A 70 12.25 2.95 2.51
C ILE A 70 12.15 4.48 2.61
N GLN A 71 11.00 5.07 2.29
CA GLN A 71 10.80 6.52 2.42
C GLN A 71 11.01 7.01 3.86
N ILE A 72 10.44 6.31 4.85
CA ILE A 72 10.62 6.65 6.26
C ILE A 72 12.10 6.54 6.66
N LEU A 73 12.80 5.50 6.18
CA LEU A 73 14.23 5.34 6.46
C LEU A 73 15.07 6.45 5.81
N GLU A 74 14.75 6.86 4.58
CA GLU A 74 15.43 7.96 3.89
C GLU A 74 15.21 9.29 4.61
N GLU A 75 13.96 9.59 5.00
CA GLU A 75 13.62 10.79 5.78
C GLU A 75 14.36 10.81 7.13
N LYS A 76 14.37 9.69 7.85
CA LYS A 76 15.14 9.56 9.10
C LYS A 76 16.62 9.75 8.86
N THR A 77 17.18 9.17 7.80
CA THR A 77 18.61 9.32 7.50
C THR A 77 18.94 10.78 7.17
N ALA A 78 18.07 11.48 6.43
CA ALA A 78 18.22 12.89 6.13
C ALA A 78 18.15 13.76 7.40
N SER A 79 17.18 13.51 8.29
CA SER A 79 17.05 14.25 9.54
C SER A 79 18.21 14.00 10.51
N LEU A 80 18.68 12.75 10.61
CA LEU A 80 19.87 12.38 11.38
C LEU A 80 21.12 13.07 10.83
N ARG A 81 21.32 13.10 9.51
CA ARG A 81 22.45 13.82 8.89
C ARG A 81 22.38 15.33 9.13
N ALA A 82 21.19 15.92 9.06
CA ALA A 82 20.98 17.33 9.37
C ALA A 82 21.29 17.64 10.84
N GLY A 83 20.84 16.78 11.76
CA GLY A 83 21.16 16.88 13.19
C GLY A 83 22.65 16.74 13.47
N ILE A 84 23.32 15.75 12.86
CA ILE A 84 24.78 15.57 12.96
C ILE A 84 25.50 16.83 12.48
N SER A 85 25.14 17.36 11.31
CA SER A 85 25.73 18.59 10.77
C SER A 85 25.54 19.80 11.70
N GLN A 86 24.41 19.90 12.39
CA GLN A 86 24.18 20.96 13.38
C GLN A 86 25.03 20.76 14.64
N THR A 87 25.14 19.53 15.14
CA THR A 87 25.96 19.21 16.31
C THR A 87 27.46 19.25 16.05
N GLU A 88 27.89 19.03 14.81
CA GLU A 88 29.29 19.15 14.38
C GLU A 88 29.69 20.62 14.18
N SER A 89 28.73 21.55 14.11
CA SER A 89 29.03 22.97 14.03
C SER A 89 29.80 23.42 15.28
N LYS A 90 30.86 24.19 15.04
CA LYS A 90 31.75 24.68 16.10
C LYS A 90 30.98 25.50 17.13
N ASP A 91 30.01 26.29 16.67
CA ASP A 91 29.17 27.15 17.53
C ASP A 91 28.33 26.34 18.51
N TYR A 92 27.69 25.25 18.08
CA TYR A 92 26.93 24.38 18.98
C TYR A 92 27.83 23.68 20.02
N GLN A 93 29.02 23.24 19.61
CA GLN A 93 29.97 22.64 20.54
C GLN A 93 30.45 23.67 21.57
N THR A 94 30.76 24.89 21.13
CA THR A 94 31.21 25.95 22.03
C THR A 94 30.10 26.40 22.98
N GLU A 95 28.85 26.52 22.51
CA GLU A 95 27.71 26.87 23.36
C GLU A 95 27.43 25.80 24.41
N ARG A 96 27.48 24.52 24.05
CA ARG A 96 27.36 23.41 25.01
C ARG A 96 28.51 23.37 26.02
N LEU A 97 29.73 23.72 25.60
CA LEU A 97 30.87 23.84 26.52
C LEU A 97 30.67 24.98 27.52
N TYR A 98 30.15 26.13 27.08
CA TYR A 98 29.83 27.24 27.97
C TYR A 98 28.67 26.94 28.92
N GLU A 99 27.62 26.26 28.47
CA GLU A 99 26.52 25.77 29.33
C GLU A 99 27.03 24.82 30.42
N GLN A 100 28.04 24.01 30.12
CA GLN A 100 28.69 23.09 31.06
C GLN A 100 29.72 23.79 31.96
N GLY A 101 29.91 25.11 31.81
CA GLY A 101 30.83 25.90 32.63
C GLY A 101 32.28 25.83 32.19
N TYR A 102 32.59 25.27 31.01
CA TYR A 102 33.93 25.29 30.45
C TYR A 102 34.19 26.64 29.77
N VAL A 103 35.38 27.20 30.01
CA VAL A 103 35.82 28.48 29.45
C VAL A 103 37.04 28.24 28.58
N GLU A 104 37.15 28.91 27.43
CA GLU A 104 38.32 28.81 26.56
C GLU A 104 39.59 29.24 27.30
N LYS A 105 40.70 28.52 27.07
CA LYS A 105 42.00 28.80 27.69
C LYS A 105 42.50 30.19 27.23
N GLY A 106 42.36 31.18 28.10
CA GLY A 106 42.76 32.57 27.86
C GLY A 106 41.62 33.60 27.93
N ALA A 107 40.36 33.16 28.03
CA ALA A 107 39.23 34.06 28.21
C ALA A 107 39.04 34.45 29.70
N THR A 108 38.78 35.73 29.96
CA THR A 108 38.52 36.25 31.31
C THR A 108 37.04 36.09 31.66
N GLN A 109 36.73 35.28 32.68
CA GLN A 109 35.37 35.11 33.19
C GLN A 109 34.92 36.40 33.89
N VAL A 110 34.07 37.19 33.23
CA VAL A 110 33.48 38.40 33.81
C VAL A 110 32.19 38.00 34.52
N VAL A 111 32.25 37.86 35.84
CA VAL A 111 31.07 37.66 36.68
C VAL A 111 30.44 39.03 36.93
N ILE A 112 29.28 39.28 36.32
CA ILE A 112 28.48 40.47 36.63
C ILE A 112 27.73 40.15 37.93
N LEU A 113 28.19 40.72 39.04
CA LEU A 113 27.46 40.69 40.30
C LEU A 113 26.22 41.58 40.16
N PRO A 114 25.01 41.11 40.50
CA PRO A 114 23.85 41.98 40.54
C PRO A 114 24.11 43.11 41.53
N GLN A 115 23.90 44.36 41.10
CA GLN A 115 23.88 45.49 42.01
C GLN A 115 22.77 45.25 43.03
N GLU A 116 23.07 45.47 44.31
CA GLU A 116 22.08 45.42 45.38
C GLU A 116 20.88 46.29 44.98
N GLU A 117 19.78 45.62 44.66
CA GLU A 117 18.50 46.25 44.39
C GLU A 117 18.07 46.99 45.65
N LYS A 118 18.04 48.32 45.55
CA LYS A 118 17.21 49.11 46.46
C LYS A 118 15.80 48.60 46.28
N VAL A 119 15.28 47.96 47.32
CA VAL A 119 13.88 47.59 47.48
C VAL A 119 13.04 48.85 47.23
N VAL A 120 12.49 48.95 46.03
CA VAL A 120 11.34 49.80 45.73
C VAL A 120 10.15 48.91 45.96
N GLU A 121 9.38 49.20 47.01
CA GLU A 121 8.07 48.61 47.25
C GLU A 121 7.20 48.86 46.00
N GLU A 122 6.96 47.81 45.22
CA GLU A 122 5.89 47.81 44.23
C GLU A 122 4.55 47.80 44.99
N GLU A 123 3.88 48.95 45.02
CA GLU A 123 2.46 49.01 45.34
C GLU A 123 1.72 48.08 44.38
N GLU A 124 1.05 47.05 44.92
CA GLU A 124 0.15 46.19 44.17
C GLU A 124 -0.92 47.05 43.46
N GLU A 125 -0.73 47.24 42.15
CA GLU A 125 -1.78 47.73 41.27
C GLU A 125 -2.96 46.77 41.34
N LYS A 126 -3.99 47.15 42.10
CA LYS A 126 -5.29 46.48 42.13
C LYS A 126 -5.87 46.48 40.71
N SER A 127 -5.79 45.34 40.04
CA SER A 127 -6.53 45.10 38.80
C SER A 127 -8.03 45.26 39.08
N PRO A 128 -8.76 46.12 38.33
CA PRO A 128 -10.19 46.39 38.54
C PRO A 128 -11.12 45.21 38.16
N TRP A 129 -10.55 44.04 37.84
CA TRP A 129 -11.27 42.81 37.50
C TRP A 129 -10.60 41.58 38.09
N GLY A 130 -10.21 41.65 39.36
CA GLY A 130 -9.68 40.50 40.09
C GLY A 130 -10.75 39.42 40.34
N PRO A 131 -10.35 38.13 40.49
CA PRO A 131 -11.27 37.05 40.84
C PRO A 131 -11.99 37.27 42.19
N GLN A 132 -11.44 38.15 43.04
CA GLN A 132 -12.05 38.56 44.31
C GLN A 132 -13.29 39.45 44.12
N ASP A 133 -13.24 40.44 43.21
CA ASP A 133 -14.38 41.33 42.90
C ASP A 133 -15.55 40.57 42.24
N LEU A 134 -15.23 39.55 41.44
CA LEU A 134 -16.23 38.71 40.78
C LEU A 134 -17.06 37.90 41.80
N LEU A 135 -16.43 37.42 42.87
CA LEU A 135 -17.10 36.69 43.95
C LEU A 135 -18.06 37.58 44.75
N GLU A 136 -17.72 38.85 44.97
CA GLU A 136 -18.62 39.80 45.62
C GLU A 136 -19.85 40.12 44.76
N TRP A 137 -19.66 40.30 43.44
CA TRP A 137 -20.77 40.54 42.52
C TRP A 137 -21.79 39.39 42.54
N ILE A 138 -21.34 38.13 42.53
CA ILE A 138 -22.23 36.95 42.58
C ILE A 138 -23.03 36.92 43.89
N ARG A 139 -22.41 37.22 45.04
CA ARG A 139 -23.12 37.25 46.33
C ARG A 139 -24.21 38.31 46.36
N SER A 140 -23.99 39.47 45.74
CA SER A 140 -24.99 40.56 45.72
C SER A 140 -26.26 40.21 44.95
N LYS A 141 -26.19 39.26 44.00
CA LYS A 141 -27.32 38.80 43.17
C LYS A 141 -28.15 37.69 43.79
N LEU A 142 -27.70 37.09 44.89
CA LEU A 142 -28.34 35.96 45.58
C LEU A 142 -29.22 36.38 46.77
N LYS A 143 -29.49 37.67 46.92
CA LYS A 143 -30.35 38.27 47.95
C LYS A 143 -31.45 39.08 47.30
#